data_AF-A0ABD5ZG68-F1
#
_entry.id   AF-A0ABD5ZG68-F1
#
_cell.length_a   1.000
_cell.length_b   1.000
_cell.length_c   1.000
_cell.angle_alpha   90.00
_cell.angle_beta   90.00
_cell.angle_gamma   90.00
#
_symmetry.space_group_name_H-M   'P 1'
#
loop_
_entity.id
_entity.type
_entity.pdbx_description
1 polymer ?
#
loop_
_entity_poly.entity_id
_entity_poly.type
_entity_poly.pdbx_seq_one_letter_code
_entity_poly.pdbx_strand_id
1 'polypeptide(L)' 'MQRDDEVAVAETSLRIELCRDSGQIRVHRTTELGTYSRTIER' A
#
# COMPACT_ATOMS: atom_id res chain seq x y z
N MET A 1 9.39 10.10 -25.36
CA MET A 1 8.30 9.10 -25.34
C MET A 1 8.49 8.21 -24.11
N GLN A 2 8.19 8.73 -22.92
CA GLN A 2 8.19 7.94 -21.69
C GLN A 2 6.74 7.52 -21.47
N ARG A 3 6.47 6.21 -21.54
CA ARG A 3 5.15 5.68 -21.19
C ARG A 3 5.05 5.74 -19.68
N ASP A 4 4.43 6.79 -19.16
CA ASP A 4 3.79 6.71 -17.85
C ASP A 4 2.64 5.72 -18.02
N ASP A 5 2.94 4.45 -17.73
CA ASP A 5 1.98 3.37 -17.60
C ASP A 5 1.14 3.70 -16.35
N GLU A 6 0.22 4.65 -16.52
CA GLU A 6 -0.78 4.98 -15.50
C GLU A 6 -1.76 3.81 -15.47
N VAL A 7 -1.38 2.79 -14.70
CA VAL A 7 -2.30 1.75 -14.28
C VAL A 7 -3.39 2.47 -13.52
N ALA A 8 -4.55 2.65 -14.16
CA ALA A 8 -5.79 3.04 -13.52
C ALA A 8 -6.14 1.94 -12.51
N VAL A 9 -5.50 2.04 -11.35
CA VAL A 9 -5.79 1.24 -10.18
C VAL A 9 -7.22 1.61 -9.81
N ALA A 10 -8.16 0.70 -10.09
CA ALA A 10 -9.48 0.73 -9.47
C ALA A 10 -9.30 1.12 -8.01
N GLU A 11 -10.05 2.09 -7.50
CA GLU A 11 -9.88 2.73 -6.18
C GLU A 11 -9.83 1.68 -5.06
N THR A 12 -8.68 1.04 -4.87
CA THR A 12 -8.45 0.05 -3.83
C THR A 12 -7.97 0.82 -2.63
N SER A 13 -8.77 0.82 -1.56
CA SER A 13 -8.46 1.53 -0.32
C SER A 13 -7.06 1.14 0.18
N LEU A 14 -6.13 2.09 0.08
CA LEU A 14 -4.80 2.00 0.66
C LEU A 14 -4.86 2.58 2.09
N ARG A 15 -4.53 1.76 3.08
CA ARG A 15 -4.42 2.20 4.47
C ARG A 15 -2.97 2.11 4.93
N ILE A 16 -2.42 3.24 5.34
CA ILE A 16 -1.07 3.35 5.86
C ILE A 16 -1.17 3.66 7.35
N GLU A 17 -0.56 2.83 8.18
CA GLU A 17 -0.53 2.99 9.64
C GLU A 17 0.92 3.12 10.10
N LEU A 18 1.19 4.23 10.80
CA LEU A 18 2.49 4.48 11.41
C LEU A 18 2.48 4.00 12.87
N CYS A 19 3.24 2.96 13.18
CA CYS A 19 3.43 2.47 14.54
C CYS A 19 4.55 3.28 15.20
N ARG A 20 4.19 4.32 15.97
CA ARG A 20 5.16 5.23 16.60
C ARG A 20 6.08 4.53 17.60
N ASP A 21 5.59 3.51 18.30
CA ASP A 21 6.34 2.82 19.34
C ASP A 21 7.43 1.90 18.78
N SER A 22 7.20 1.30 17.61
CA SER A 22 8.15 0.39 16.96
C SER A 22 8.90 1.01 15.77
N GLY A 23 8.54 2.24 15.36
CA GLY A 23 9.09 2.87 14.16
C GLY A 23 8.69 2.19 12.84
N GLN A 24 7.76 1.22 12.90
CA GLN A 24 7.33 0.45 11.75
C GLN A 24 6.22 1.17 10.97
N ILE A 25 6.20 0.97 9.65
CA ILE A 25 5.11 1.39 8.78
C ILE A 25 4.37 0.15 8.32
N ARG A 26 3.06 0.09 8.57
CA ARG A 26 2.18 -0.98 8.09
C ARG A 26 1.37 -0.49 6.91
N VAL A 27 1.51 -1.17 5.79
CA VAL A 27 0.80 -0.86 4.54
C VAL A 27 -0.22 -1.97 4.30
N HIS A 28 -1.50 -1.60 4.26
CA HIS A 28 -2.61 -2.50 3.97
C HIS A 28 -3.31 -2.07 2.69
N ARG A 29 -3.53 -3.02 1.78
CA ARG A 29 -4.26 -2.79 0.55
C ARG A 29 -5.24 -3.93 0.31
N THR A 30 -6.51 -3.60 0.18
CA THR A 30 -7.55 -4.56 -0.19
C THR A 30 -7.87 -4.43 -1.66
N THR A 31 -7.79 -5.52 -2.39
CA THR A 31 -8.15 -5.62 -3.81
C THR A 31 -9.21 -6.71 -4.00
N GLU A 32 -9.77 -6.81 -5.20
CA GLU A 32 -10.70 -7.89 -5.57
C GLU A 32 -10.07 -9.28 -5.46
N LEU A 33 -8.74 -9.36 -5.54
CA LEU A 33 -7.96 -10.60 -5.45
C LEU A 33 -7.58 -10.97 -4.01
N GLY A 34 -7.84 -10.08 -3.05
CA GLY A 34 -7.57 -10.30 -1.63
C GLY A 34 -6.87 -9.14 -0.94
N THR A 35 -6.45 -9.37 0.31
CA THR A 35 -5.78 -8.37 1.13
C THR A 35 -4.27 -8.57 1.11
N TYR A 36 -3.56 -7.55 0.67
CA TYR A 36 -2.11 -7.45 0.78
C TYR A 36 -1.74 -6.65 2.03
N SER A 37 -0.79 -7.15 2.81
CA SER A 37 -0.25 -6.44 3.99
C SER A 37 1.26 -6.56 4.01
N ARG A 38 1.95 -5.43 4.18
CA ARG A 38 3.40 -5.40 4.32
C ARG A 38 3.82 -4.46 5.45
N THR A 39 4.76 -4.94 6.25
CA THR A 39 5.48 -4.13 7.24
C THR A 39 6.78 -3.64 6.62
N ILE A 40 7.04 -2.35 6.73
CA ILE A 40 8.32 -1.72 6.41
C ILE A 40 8.95 -1.33 7.74
N GLU A 41 10.12 -1.89 8.01
CA GLU A 41 10.94 -1.52 9.15
C GLU A 41 11.93 -0.44 8.70
N ARG A 42 12.15 0.55 9.55
CA ARG A 42 13.07 1.66 9.28
C ARG A 42 14.51 1.27 9.60
#